data_AF-J1Q4A5-F1
#
_entry.id   AF-J1Q4A5-F1
#
_cell.length_a   1.000
_cell.length_b   1.000
_cell.length_c   1.000
_cell.angle_alpha   90.00
_cell.angle_beta   90.00
_cell.angle_gamma   90.00
#
_symmetry.space_group_name_H-M   'P 1'
#
loop_
_entity.id
_entity.type
_entity.pdbx_description
1 polymer ?
#
loop_
_entity_poly.entity_id
_entity_poly.type
_entity_poly.pdbx_seq_one_letter_code
_entity_poly.pdbx_strand_id
1 'polypeptide(L)'
;MFEQPEFLVLLLTAPSVHNPLCYTEKRLWVERHFGFEHCHRLIISAHKGLSRGDYLIDDKTAGFGQEDFQGQLIHYGSAEFPNWASVKRHFVALLHRMATGS
;
A
#
# COMPACT_ATOMS: atom_id res chain seq x y z
N MET A 1 8.32 -12.00 -0.14
CA MET A 1 7.07 -11.25 -0.40
C MET A 1 7.34 -9.78 -0.71
N PHE A 2 8.21 -9.11 0.04
CA PHE A 2 8.52 -7.68 -0.15
C PHE A 2 9.74 -7.39 -1.04
N GLU A 3 10.48 -8.44 -1.42
CA GLU A 3 11.59 -8.34 -2.36
C GLU A 3 11.03 -8.48 -3.77
N GLN A 4 10.92 -7.36 -4.46
CA GLN A 4 10.58 -7.26 -5.88
C GLN A 4 11.64 -6.36 -6.53
N PRO A 5 12.28 -6.79 -7.63
CA PRO A 5 13.37 -6.03 -8.24
C PRO A 5 12.94 -4.64 -8.72
N GLU A 6 11.70 -4.51 -9.19
CA GLU A 6 11.17 -3.30 -9.81
C GLU A 6 10.37 -2.41 -8.86
N PHE A 7 10.02 -2.91 -7.67
CA PHE A 7 9.13 -2.22 -6.75
C PHE A 7 9.66 -2.18 -5.31
N LEU A 8 9.73 -0.97 -4.75
CA LEU A 8 9.83 -0.79 -3.31
C LEU A 8 8.44 -0.95 -2.67
N VAL A 9 8.23 -2.07 -1.97
CA VAL A 9 6.96 -2.35 -1.28
C VAL A 9 7.01 -1.86 0.17
N LEU A 10 6.07 -0.97 0.52
CA LEU A 10 5.88 -0.40 1.86
C LEU A 10 4.44 -0.65 2.35
N LEU A 11 4.24 -0.66 3.67
CA LEU A 11 2.93 -0.79 4.30
C LEU A 11 2.50 0.58 4.83
N LEU A 12 1.58 1.25 4.14
CA LEU A 12 1.07 2.56 4.55
C LEU A 12 -0.31 2.42 5.22
N THR A 13 -0.46 2.88 6.46
CA THR A 13 -1.71 2.74 7.21
C THR A 13 -2.07 4.00 7.98
N ALA A 14 -3.38 4.27 8.11
CA ALA A 14 -3.89 5.34 8.95
C ALA A 14 -4.19 4.81 10.37
N PRO A 15 -3.71 5.48 11.43
CA PRO A 15 -4.12 5.19 12.80
C PRO A 15 -5.50 5.79 13.10
N SER A 16 -6.24 5.18 14.04
CA SER A 16 -7.45 5.79 14.59
C SER A 16 -7.07 6.76 15.71
N VAL A 17 -7.48 8.02 15.62
CA VAL A 17 -7.30 9.01 16.69
C VAL A 17 -8.09 8.67 17.95
N HIS A 18 -9.12 7.82 17.84
CA HIS A 18 -9.93 7.36 18.96
C HIS A 18 -9.32 6.15 19.69
N ASN A 19 -8.37 5.44 19.07
CA ASN A 19 -7.68 4.30 19.68
C ASN A 19 -6.16 4.53 19.67
N PRO A 20 -5.58 5.15 20.71
CA PRO A 20 -4.14 5.42 20.77
C PRO A 20 -3.29 4.14 20.85
N LEU A 21 -3.87 2.97 21.14
CA LEU A 21 -3.12 1.71 21.15
C LEU A 21 -2.94 1.11 19.74
N CYS A 22 -3.72 1.59 18.76
CA CYS A 22 -3.71 1.02 17.40
C CYS A 22 -2.34 1.13 16.71
N TYR A 23 -1.50 2.08 17.11
CA TYR A 23 -0.14 2.26 16.59
C TYR A 23 0.72 1.03 16.89
N THR A 24 0.74 0.61 18.16
CA THR A 24 1.45 -0.59 18.61
C THR A 24 0.84 -1.85 18.03
N GLU A 25 -0.49 -1.96 18.02
CA GLU A 25 -1.19 -3.12 17.46
C GLU A 25 -0.85 -3.35 15.98
N LYS A 26 -0.82 -2.28 15.17
CA LYS A 26 -0.43 -2.33 13.76
C LYS A 26 1.01 -2.81 13.58
N ARG A 27 1.95 -2.30 14.39
CA ARG A 27 3.34 -2.75 14.34
C ARG A 27 3.49 -4.22 14.74
N LEU A 28 2.83 -4.65 15.81
CA LEU A 28 2.85 -6.04 16.27
C LEU A 28 2.20 -6.99 15.26
N TRP A 29 1.17 -6.53 14.55
CA TRP A 29 0.54 -7.30 13.48
C TRP A 29 1.52 -7.53 12.32
N VAL A 30 2.25 -6.49 11.90
CA VAL A 30 3.30 -6.61 10.86
C VAL A 30 4.37 -7.62 11.29
N GLU A 31 4.87 -7.52 12.52
CA GLU A 31 5.85 -8.48 13.04
C GLU A 31 5.32 -9.92 13.04
N ARG A 32 4.10 -10.12 13.54
CA ARG A 32 3.47 -11.44 13.63
C ARG A 32 3.35 -12.12 12.26
N HIS A 33 3.00 -11.36 11.23
CA HIS A 33 2.67 -11.92 9.92
C HIS A 33 3.82 -11.88 8.92
N PHE A 34 4.74 -10.94 9.08
CA PHE A 34 5.81 -10.70 8.11
C PHE A 34 7.22 -10.75 8.71
N GLY A 35 7.39 -10.81 10.03
CA GLY A 35 8.69 -10.78 10.68
C GLY A 35 9.12 -9.38 11.13
N PHE A 36 10.05 -9.33 12.08
CA PHE A 36 10.52 -8.10 12.70
C PHE A 36 11.18 -7.16 11.67
N GLU A 37 11.94 -7.71 10.72
CA GLU A 37 12.65 -6.97 9.68
C GLU A 37 11.70 -6.15 8.79
N HIS A 38 10.47 -6.64 8.59
CA HIS A 38 9.46 -5.95 7.79
C HIS A 38 8.78 -4.80 8.55
N CYS A 39 9.00 -4.65 9.87
CA CYS A 39 8.53 -3.49 10.62
C CYS A 39 9.13 -2.18 10.10
N HIS A 40 10.33 -2.22 9.53
CA HIS A 40 10.98 -1.03 8.92
C HIS A 40 10.27 -0.54 7.64
N ARG A 41 9.35 -1.32 7.08
CA ARG A 41 8.54 -0.96 5.91
C ARG A 41 7.19 -0.35 6.27
N LEU A 42 6.84 -0.31 7.56
CA LEU A 42 5.57 0.24 8.05
C LEU A 42 5.65 1.77 8.16
N ILE A 43 4.72 2.45 7.50
CA ILE A 43 4.46 3.88 7.64
C ILE A 43 3.08 4.06 8.26
N ILE A 44 3.03 4.72 9.40
CA ILE A 44 1.78 5.10 10.07
C ILE A 44 1.56 6.60 9.84
N SER A 45 0.54 6.95 9.06
CA SER A 45 0.20 8.34 8.73
C SER A 45 -1.31 8.53 8.63
N ALA A 46 -1.84 9.55 9.31
CA ALA A 46 -3.23 9.98 9.15
C ALA A 46 -3.47 10.72 7.82
N HIS A 47 -2.41 11.17 7.16
CA HIS A 47 -2.44 11.91 5.89
C HIS A 47 -1.58 11.19 4.86
N LYS A 48 -2.18 10.22 4.16
CA LYS A 48 -1.49 9.36 3.18
C LYS A 48 -0.96 10.15 1.98
N GLY A 49 -1.59 11.27 1.62
CA GLY A 49 -1.16 12.12 0.50
C GLY A 49 0.21 12.76 0.69
N LEU A 50 0.71 12.84 1.93
CA LEU A 50 2.06 13.30 2.23
C LEU A 50 3.14 12.23 1.94
N SER A 51 2.73 10.97 1.73
CA SER A 51 3.66 9.89 1.38
C SER A 51 3.98 9.94 -0.11
N ARG A 52 5.24 9.69 -0.47
CA ARG A 52 5.69 9.64 -1.86
C ARG A 52 5.74 8.20 -2.36
N GLY A 53 5.16 7.96 -3.53
CA GLY A 53 5.23 6.68 -4.24
C GLY A 53 4.47 6.74 -5.56
N ASP A 54 4.73 5.78 -6.44
CA ASP A 54 4.07 5.71 -7.75
C ASP A 54 2.65 5.16 -7.68
N TYR A 55 2.40 4.27 -6.71
CA TYR A 55 1.11 3.59 -6.53
C TYR A 55 0.71 3.53 -5.05
N LEU A 56 -0.58 3.65 -4.78
CA LEU A 56 -1.22 3.39 -3.50
C LEU A 56 -2.36 2.40 -3.70
N ILE A 57 -2.34 1.25 -3.02
CA ILE A 57 -3.44 0.28 -3.04
C ILE A 57 -4.23 0.46 -1.74
N ASP A 58 -5.49 0.86 -1.84
CA ASP A 58 -6.32 1.22 -0.69
C ASP A 58 -7.80 0.88 -0.95
N ASP A 59 -8.53 0.47 0.08
CA ASP A 59 -9.97 0.24 0.00
C ASP A 59 -10.80 1.53 0.10
N LYS A 60 -10.15 2.65 0.44
CA LYS A 60 -10.78 3.98 0.49
C LYS A 60 -10.17 4.92 -0.53
N THR A 61 -11.01 5.80 -1.07
CA THR A 61 -10.59 6.85 -1.99
C THR A 61 -10.42 8.22 -1.35
N ALA A 62 -10.92 8.41 -0.12
CA ALA A 62 -10.83 9.69 0.59
C ALA A 62 -10.88 9.54 2.12
N GLY A 63 -10.57 10.63 2.83
CA GLY A 63 -10.76 10.79 4.27
C GLY A 63 -9.53 10.49 5.12
N PHE A 64 -8.49 9.91 4.54
CA PHE A 64 -7.18 9.72 5.19
C PHE A 64 -6.04 10.20 4.28
N GLY A 65 -6.33 11.13 3.36
CA GLY A 65 -5.38 11.72 2.43
C GLY A 65 -5.08 10.88 1.19
N GLN A 66 -5.81 9.79 0.93
CA GLN A 66 -5.69 9.06 -0.35
C GLN A 66 -6.06 9.95 -1.55
N GLU A 67 -7.00 10.87 -1.34
CA GLU A 67 -7.49 11.84 -2.33
C GLU A 67 -6.39 12.80 -2.83
N ASP A 68 -5.37 13.04 -2.00
CA ASP A 68 -4.25 13.95 -2.28
C ASP A 68 -2.96 13.20 -2.67
N PHE A 69 -3.01 11.87 -2.77
CA PHE A 69 -1.85 11.07 -3.13
C PHE A 69 -1.43 11.36 -4.57
N GLN A 70 -0.16 11.72 -4.75
CA GLN A 70 0.35 12.22 -6.04
C GLN A 70 0.57 11.11 -7.08
N GLY A 71 0.73 9.86 -6.63
CA GLY A 71 0.80 8.69 -7.51
C GLY A 71 -0.58 8.15 -7.88
N GLN A 72 -0.61 7.01 -8.54
CA GLN A 72 -1.86 6.37 -8.92
C GLN A 72 -2.50 5.65 -7.71
N LEU A 73 -3.75 6.00 -7.40
CA LEU A 73 -4.58 5.24 -6.46
C LEU A 73 -5.22 4.04 -7.17
N ILE A 74 -4.93 2.83 -6.67
CA ILE A 74 -5.58 1.57 -7.03
C ILE A 74 -6.66 1.29 -5.97
N HIS A 75 -7.92 1.58 -6.31
CA HIS A 75 -9.06 1.43 -5.40
C HIS A 75 -9.45 -0.05 -5.26
N TYR A 76 -8.98 -0.69 -4.19
CA TYR A 76 -9.24 -2.09 -3.88
C TYR A 76 -10.71 -2.31 -3.51
N GLY A 77 -11.32 -3.37 -4.04
CA GLY A 77 -12.75 -3.65 -3.87
C GLY A 77 -13.66 -2.91 -4.87
N SER A 78 -13.08 -2.12 -5.78
CA SER A 78 -13.81 -1.51 -6.89
C SER A 78 -14.16 -2.52 -8.00
N ALA A 79 -14.96 -2.08 -8.98
CA ALA A 79 -15.27 -2.90 -10.16
C ALA A 79 -14.02 -3.27 -10.98
N GLU A 80 -13.01 -2.39 -11.02
CA GLU A 80 -11.76 -2.63 -11.75
C GLU A 80 -10.78 -3.52 -10.95
N PHE A 81 -10.73 -3.32 -9.63
CA PHE A 81 -9.84 -4.05 -8.73
C PHE A 81 -10.59 -4.77 -7.59
N PRO A 82 -11.48 -5.74 -7.89
CA PRO A 82 -12.32 -6.36 -6.87
C PRO A 82 -11.56 -7.20 -5.84
N ASN A 83 -10.32 -7.62 -6.14
CA ASN A 83 -9.51 -8.46 -5.25
C ASN A 83 -8.01 -8.41 -5.58
N TRP A 84 -7.21 -9.18 -4.83
CA TRP A 84 -5.76 -9.28 -5.05
C TRP A 84 -5.38 -9.90 -6.41
N ALA A 85 -6.21 -10.77 -6.98
CA ALA A 85 -5.90 -11.36 -8.28
C ALA A 85 -5.98 -10.32 -9.41
N SER A 86 -6.95 -9.38 -9.36
CA SER A 86 -6.98 -8.25 -10.31
C SER A 86 -5.80 -7.30 -10.13
N VAL A 87 -5.43 -6.97 -8.90
CA VAL A 87 -4.24 -6.12 -8.62
C VAL A 87 -2.97 -6.78 -9.14
N LYS A 88 -2.78 -8.08 -8.86
CA LYS A 88 -1.62 -8.83 -9.35
C LYS A 88 -1.56 -8.86 -10.88
N ARG A 89 -2.69 -9.10 -11.57
CA ARG A 89 -2.74 -9.08 -13.05
C ARG A 89 -2.33 -7.72 -13.61
N HIS A 90 -2.77 -6.64 -13.00
CA HIS A 90 -2.40 -5.28 -13.41
C HIS A 90 -0.88 -5.06 -13.35
N PHE A 91 -0.24 -5.39 -12.22
CA PHE A 91 1.21 -5.21 -12.07
C PHE A 91 2.02 -6.19 -12.92
N VAL A 92 1.54 -7.42 -13.16
CA VAL A 92 2.17 -8.34 -14.13
C VAL A 92 2.13 -7.77 -15.54
N ALA A 93 0.98 -7.24 -15.97
CA ALA A 93 0.87 -6.59 -17.28
C ALA A 93 1.71 -5.30 -17.36
N LEU A 94 1.86 -4.57 -16.25
CA LEU A 94 2.77 -3.42 -16.16
C LEU A 94 4.23 -3.85 -16.36
N LEU A 95 4.69 -4.88 -15.63
CA LEU A 95 6.05 -5.41 -15.76
C LEU A 95 6.33 -5.92 -17.18
N HIS A 96 5.38 -6.63 -17.80
CA HIS A 96 5.53 -7.03 -19.20
C HIS A 96 5.71 -5.83 -20.13
N ARG A 97 4.90 -4.78 -19.97
CA ARG A 97 5.03 -3.55 -20.77
C ARG A 97 6.38 -2.86 -20.57
N MET A 98 6.89 -2.84 -19.34
CA MET A 98 8.23 -2.30 -19.02
C MET A 98 9.36 -3.14 -19.64
N ALA A 99 9.17 -4.46 -19.77
CA ALA A 99 10.15 -5.35 -20.38
C ALA A 99 10.10 -5.34 -21.91
N THR A 100 8.95 -5.04 -22.52
CA THR A 100 8.74 -5.07 -23.97
C THR A 100 8.87 -3.70 -24.67
N GLY A 101 9.18 -2.62 -23.96
CA GLY A 101 9.50 -1.32 -24.55
C GLY A 101 10.31 -0.45 -23.57
N SER A 102 11.46 0.17 -23.87
CA SER A 102 12.09 0.69 -25.12
C SER A 102 11.49 0.35 -26.48
#